data_AF-A0A847I1V5-F1
#
_entry.id   AF-A0A847I1V5-F1
#
_cell.length_a   1.000
_cell.length_b   1.000
_cell.length_c   1.000
_cell.angle_alpha   90.00
_cell.angle_beta   90.00
_cell.angle_gamma   90.00
#
_symmetry.space_group_name_H-M   'P 1'
#
loop_
_entity.id
_entity.type
_entity.pdbx_description
1 polymer ?
#
loop_
_entity_poly.entity_id
_entity_poly.type
_entity_poly.pdbx_seq_one_letter_code
_entity_poly.pdbx_strand_id
1 'polypeptide(L)'
;MSLPKSLEDEAQRVLPLVRAAFLSVLDSIPARPRRASEICRELGISQTLAWRIVQVADGGDPFAAVRYVPGESAVETFLGAAQAHGAPLEALERARSAVAQFKKLVRDHAGNRRSLELMMAGLARSGRAEADLPYRKEGFRCASHTWGIQVQTHIRTALLYPGSRDDCVHIAHVHGYYNLRRVRPEARWVLARRYMMTEDGAAHRVPVSEPIAPEFALENGFPLLRPFCSDPPPDIQRVPGPGNAIDDVWTKGAVG
;
A
#
# COMPACT_ATOMS: atom_id res chain seq x y z
N MET A 1 0.46 22.19 31.19
CA MET A 1 1.08 21.16 30.32
C MET A 1 0.64 21.45 28.89
N SER A 2 1.57 21.80 27.99
CA SER A 2 1.26 21.96 26.57
C SER A 2 0.96 20.59 25.97
N LEU A 3 -0.12 20.47 25.19
CA LEU A 3 -0.43 19.23 24.47
C LEU A 3 0.78 18.81 23.61
N PRO A 4 1.11 17.52 23.53
CA PRO A 4 2.15 17.06 22.62
C PRO A 4 1.79 17.53 21.21
N LYS A 5 2.73 18.23 20.54
CA LYS A 5 2.54 18.69 19.16
C LYS A 5 2.23 17.49 18.29
N SER A 6 1.26 17.60 17.38
CA SER A 6 0.96 16.50 16.48
C SER A 6 2.14 16.27 15.52
N LEU A 7 2.30 15.02 15.05
CA LEU A 7 3.28 14.66 14.02
C LEU A 7 3.12 15.55 12.78
N GLU A 8 1.87 15.81 12.38
CA GLU A 8 1.55 16.63 11.21
C GLU A 8 2.03 18.08 11.40
N ASP A 9 1.71 18.72 12.53
CA ASP A 9 2.13 20.10 12.81
C ASP A 9 3.66 20.25 12.87
N GLU A 10 4.36 19.26 13.43
CA GLU A 10 5.82 19.27 13.49
C GLU A 10 6.46 18.98 12.13
N ALA A 11 5.90 18.06 11.34
CA ALA A 11 6.35 17.77 9.98
C ALA A 11 6.15 18.99 9.06
N GLN A 12 4.99 19.65 9.11
CA GLN A 12 4.71 20.86 8.33
C GLN A 12 5.70 22.00 8.63
N ARG A 13 6.27 22.04 9.84
CA ARG A 13 7.29 23.03 10.23
C ARG A 13 8.69 22.63 9.80
N VAL A 14 9.06 21.36 9.97
CA VAL A 14 10.44 20.88 9.80
C VAL A 14 10.78 20.59 8.34
N LEU A 15 9.86 20.00 7.56
CA LEU A 15 10.14 19.60 6.18
C LEU A 15 10.47 20.78 5.26
N PRO A 16 9.77 21.94 5.34
CA PRO A 16 10.16 23.13 4.59
C PRO A 16 11.57 23.63 4.94
N LEU A 17 12.02 23.49 6.18
CA LEU A 17 13.37 23.90 6.59
C LEU A 17 14.44 23.06 5.91
N VAL A 18 14.24 21.74 5.83
CA VAL A 18 15.19 20.84 5.14
C VAL A 18 15.28 21.22 3.65
N ARG A 19 14.12 21.40 3.01
CA ARG A 19 14.05 21.83 1.61
C ARG A 19 14.78 23.17 1.39
N ALA A 20 14.42 24.19 2.17
CA ALA A 20 14.98 25.52 2.04
C ALA A 20 16.49 25.52 2.26
N ALA A 21 16.98 24.74 3.23
CA ALA A 21 18.41 24.64 3.49
C ALA A 21 19.17 23.94 2.35
N PHE A 22 18.62 22.86 1.78
CA PHE A 22 19.25 22.20 0.63
C PHE A 22 19.27 23.10 -0.60
N LEU A 23 18.18 23.81 -0.88
CA LEU A 23 18.13 24.82 -1.93
C LEU A 23 19.15 25.94 -1.70
N SER A 24 19.25 26.46 -0.47
CA SER A 24 20.21 27.50 -0.12
C SER A 24 21.66 27.07 -0.33
N VAL A 25 22.01 25.82 -0.03
CA VAL A 25 23.34 25.27 -0.32
C VAL A 25 23.57 25.21 -1.83
N LEU A 26 22.61 24.70 -2.61
CA LEU A 26 22.72 24.65 -4.07
C LEU A 26 22.83 26.05 -4.71
N ASP A 27 22.09 27.03 -4.18
CA ASP A 27 22.10 28.43 -4.66
C ASP A 27 23.41 29.15 -4.39
N SER A 28 24.14 28.69 -3.38
CA SER A 28 25.43 29.26 -2.98
C SER A 28 26.59 28.76 -3.81
N ILE A 29 26.41 27.67 -4.57
CA ILE A 29 27.42 27.18 -5.51
C ILE A 29 27.36 28.06 -6.77
N PRO A 30 28.49 28.54 -7.30
CA PRO A 30 28.50 29.42 -8.49
C PRO A 30 27.72 28.88 -9.69
N ALA A 31 27.80 27.57 -9.95
CA ALA A 31 27.11 26.90 -11.04
C ALA A 31 25.58 26.73 -10.81
N ARG A 32 25.10 26.91 -9.57
CA ARG A 32 23.70 26.75 -9.15
C ARG A 32 23.02 25.50 -9.72
N PRO A 33 23.59 24.30 -9.52
CA PRO A 33 23.10 23.09 -10.17
C PRO A 33 21.69 22.75 -9.70
N ARG A 34 20.81 22.37 -10.63
CA ARG A 34 19.39 22.02 -10.38
C ARG A 34 19.07 20.59 -10.73
N ARG A 35 19.82 19.98 -11.65
CA ARG A 35 19.63 18.59 -12.07
C ARG A 35 20.61 17.66 -11.36
N ALA A 36 20.21 16.41 -11.19
CA ALA A 36 21.07 15.41 -10.54
C ALA A 36 22.41 15.23 -11.28
N SER A 37 22.39 15.26 -12.61
CA SER A 37 23.61 15.20 -13.44
C SER A 37 24.52 16.41 -13.26
N GLU A 38 23.94 17.61 -13.12
CA GLU A 38 24.69 18.83 -12.83
C GLU A 38 25.31 18.74 -11.43
N ILE A 39 24.53 18.39 -10.41
CA ILE A 39 25.06 18.22 -9.04
C ILE A 39 26.17 17.17 -8.99
N CYS A 40 26.01 16.03 -9.67
CA CYS A 40 27.04 14.99 -9.75
C CYS A 40 28.33 15.52 -10.38
N ARG A 41 28.22 16.28 -11.48
CA ARG A 41 29.39 16.84 -12.18
C ARG A 41 30.08 17.94 -11.38
N GLU A 42 29.31 18.87 -10.82
CA GLU A 42 29.85 20.03 -10.11
C GLU A 42 30.38 19.67 -8.73
N LEU A 43 29.79 18.70 -8.02
CA LEU A 43 30.18 18.34 -6.64
C LEU A 43 30.94 17.02 -6.53
N GLY A 44 31.02 16.22 -7.59
CA GLY A 44 31.69 14.91 -7.56
C GLY A 44 31.02 13.87 -6.66
N ILE A 45 29.74 14.05 -6.30
CA ILE A 45 28.98 13.10 -5.48
C ILE A 45 28.25 12.07 -6.34
N SER A 46 27.89 10.92 -5.76
CA SER A 46 27.17 9.87 -6.50
C SER A 46 25.85 10.36 -7.11
N GLN A 47 25.50 9.82 -8.29
CA GLN A 47 24.23 10.11 -8.98
C GLN A 47 23.01 9.87 -8.09
N THR A 48 23.02 8.81 -7.27
CA THR A 48 21.95 8.48 -6.33
C THR A 48 21.77 9.55 -5.26
N LEU A 49 22.86 10.06 -4.70
CA LEU A 49 22.81 11.14 -3.71
C LEU A 49 22.34 12.44 -4.37
N ALA A 50 22.90 12.80 -5.52
CA ALA A 50 22.50 13.98 -6.28
C ALA A 50 21.00 13.97 -6.60
N TRP A 51 20.46 12.84 -7.06
CA TRP A 51 19.03 12.69 -7.32
C TRP A 51 18.18 12.90 -6.07
N ARG A 52 18.57 12.33 -4.92
CA ARG A 52 17.86 12.56 -3.64
C ARG A 52 17.86 14.02 -3.23
N ILE A 53 18.98 14.73 -3.40
CA ILE A 53 19.07 16.17 -3.11
C ILE A 53 18.09 16.96 -3.99
N VAL A 54 18.03 16.67 -5.30
CA VAL A 54 17.04 17.28 -6.20
C VAL A 54 15.62 17.00 -5.71
N GLN A 55 15.28 15.75 -5.39
CA GLN A 55 13.92 15.41 -4.96
C GLN A 55 13.48 16.14 -3.68
N VAL A 56 14.41 16.42 -2.77
CA VAL A 56 14.12 17.22 -1.57
C VAL A 56 14.01 18.72 -1.90
N ALA A 57 14.79 19.21 -2.86
CA ALA A 57 14.86 20.61 -3.24
C ALA A 57 13.72 21.09 -4.17
N ASP A 58 13.27 20.24 -5.10
CA ASP A 58 12.42 20.61 -6.25
C ASP A 58 11.00 21.10 -5.88
N GLY A 59 10.56 20.89 -4.64
CA GLY A 59 9.34 21.54 -4.11
C GLY A 59 8.02 20.89 -4.48
N GLY A 60 8.04 19.60 -4.79
CA GLY A 60 6.84 18.78 -4.73
C GLY A 60 6.27 18.67 -3.31
N ASP A 61 5.33 17.75 -3.14
CA ASP A 61 4.70 17.47 -1.85
C ASP A 61 5.75 17.20 -0.75
N PRO A 62 5.85 18.04 0.30
CA PRO A 62 6.83 17.87 1.37
C PRO A 62 6.73 16.50 2.05
N PHE A 63 5.52 15.96 2.20
CA PHE A 63 5.30 14.65 2.83
C PHE A 63 5.81 13.52 1.94
N ALA A 64 5.65 13.63 0.63
CA ALA A 64 6.21 12.68 -0.32
C ALA A 64 7.75 12.78 -0.38
N ALA A 65 8.30 13.99 -0.21
CA ALA A 65 9.75 14.23 -0.27
C ALA A 65 10.51 13.60 0.92
N VAL A 66 9.81 13.27 2.01
CA VAL A 66 10.39 12.66 3.22
C VAL A 66 11.29 11.49 2.88
N ARG A 67 10.88 10.56 2.02
CA ARG A 67 11.65 9.35 1.66
C ARG A 67 13.00 9.63 1.00
N TYR A 68 13.20 10.85 0.49
CA TYR A 68 14.42 11.23 -0.22
C TYR A 68 15.45 11.93 0.67
N VAL A 69 15.07 12.42 1.86
CA VAL A 69 16.01 13.09 2.77
C VAL A 69 17.18 12.15 3.10
N PRO A 70 18.44 12.48 2.75
CA PRO A 70 19.55 11.56 2.97
C PRO A 70 19.84 11.29 4.45
N GLY A 71 20.50 10.16 4.73
CA GLY A 71 21.05 9.89 6.06
C GLY A 71 22.23 10.80 6.38
N GLU A 72 22.66 10.80 7.64
CA GLU A 72 23.72 11.68 8.16
C GLU A 72 24.99 11.70 7.31
N SER A 73 25.62 10.54 7.12
CA SER A 73 26.86 10.42 6.34
C SER A 73 26.72 10.93 4.90
N ALA A 74 25.56 10.73 4.28
CA ALA A 74 25.29 11.22 2.94
C ALA A 74 25.07 12.74 2.91
N VAL A 75 24.43 13.32 3.94
CA VAL A 75 24.34 14.77 4.11
C VAL A 75 25.74 15.36 4.30
N GLU A 76 26.58 14.75 5.14
CA GLU A 76 27.97 15.20 5.33
C GLU A 76 28.78 15.19 4.04
N THR A 77 28.62 14.14 3.23
CA THR A 77 29.25 14.04 1.91
C THR A 77 28.83 15.19 1.00
N PHE A 78 27.53 15.48 0.94
CA PHE A 78 27.00 16.59 0.16
C PHE A 78 27.50 17.96 0.65
N LEU A 79 27.47 18.20 1.96
CA LEU A 79 27.87 19.48 2.53
C LEU A 79 29.38 19.72 2.44
N GLY A 80 30.21 18.69 2.64
CA GLY A 80 31.65 18.78 2.46
C GLY A 80 32.03 19.06 1.01
N ALA A 81 31.36 18.42 0.06
CA ALA A 81 31.55 18.70 -1.36
C ALA A 81 31.12 20.14 -1.72
N ALA A 82 29.97 20.60 -1.21
CA ALA A 82 29.50 21.97 -1.44
C ALA A 82 30.46 23.01 -0.83
N GLN A 83 31.03 22.73 0.35
CA GLN A 83 32.03 23.59 0.99
C GLN A 83 33.29 23.75 0.12
N ALA A 84 33.79 22.65 -0.44
CA ALA A 84 34.94 22.67 -1.35
C ALA A 84 34.68 23.51 -2.62
N HIS A 85 33.40 23.74 -2.96
CA HIS A 85 32.96 24.55 -4.10
C HIS A 85 32.42 25.93 -3.69
N GLY A 86 32.79 26.42 -2.50
CA GLY A 86 32.56 27.80 -2.08
C GLY A 86 31.23 28.07 -1.40
N ALA A 87 30.46 27.05 -1.02
CA ALA A 87 29.26 27.27 -0.21
C ALA A 87 29.63 27.86 1.17
N PRO A 88 28.95 28.93 1.62
CA PRO A 88 29.28 29.62 2.86
C PRO A 88 28.93 28.76 4.07
N LEU A 89 29.74 28.86 5.13
CA LEU A 89 29.59 28.08 6.36
C LEU A 89 28.18 28.17 6.94
N GLU A 90 27.59 29.36 6.93
CA GLU A 90 26.21 29.58 7.42
C GLU A 90 25.16 28.73 6.69
N ALA A 91 25.27 28.56 5.37
CA ALA A 91 24.33 27.74 4.61
C ALA A 91 24.49 26.25 4.96
N LEU A 92 25.73 25.81 5.18
CA LEU A 92 26.06 24.44 5.59
C LEU A 92 25.53 24.16 7.01
N GLU A 93 25.71 25.09 7.94
CA GLU A 93 25.21 24.99 9.31
C GLU A 93 23.67 24.96 9.37
N ARG A 94 23.00 25.79 8.55
CA ARG A 94 21.54 25.74 8.40
C ARG A 94 21.07 24.37 7.90
N ALA A 95 21.76 23.78 6.93
CA ALA A 95 21.43 22.43 6.44
C ALA A 95 21.63 21.35 7.50
N ARG A 96 22.73 21.40 8.26
CA ARG A 96 22.98 20.50 9.40
C ARG A 96 21.88 20.61 10.44
N SER A 97 21.51 21.83 10.83
CA SER A 97 20.45 22.09 11.80
C SER A 97 19.08 21.58 11.33
N ALA A 98 18.71 21.86 10.08
CA ALA A 98 17.45 21.38 9.52
C ALA A 98 17.37 19.84 9.49
N VAL A 99 18.45 19.17 9.08
CA VAL A 99 18.53 17.71 9.09
C VAL A 99 18.51 17.15 10.52
N ALA A 100 19.14 17.82 11.49
CA ALA A 100 19.07 17.43 12.90
C ALA A 100 17.64 17.53 13.46
N GLN A 101 16.91 18.60 13.12
CA GLN A 101 15.48 18.75 13.46
C GLN A 101 14.64 17.65 12.80
N PHE A 102 14.92 17.31 11.55
CA PHE A 102 14.27 16.19 10.86
C PHE A 102 14.54 14.86 11.55
N LYS A 103 15.77 14.58 11.97
CA LYS A 103 16.08 13.37 12.76
C LYS A 103 15.37 13.35 14.10
N LYS A 104 15.22 14.50 14.75
CA LYS A 104 14.44 14.61 15.99
C LYS A 104 12.97 14.27 15.75
N LEU A 105 12.34 14.82 14.70
CA LEU A 105 11.00 14.46 14.26
C LEU A 105 10.85 12.93 14.06
N VAL A 106 11.80 12.30 13.37
CA VAL A 106 11.81 10.83 13.16
C VAL A 106 11.81 10.08 14.50
N ARG A 107 12.70 10.45 15.42
CA ARG A 107 12.84 9.76 16.72
C ARG A 107 11.60 9.95 17.58
N ASP A 108 11.09 11.17 17.68
CA ASP A 108 10.04 11.53 18.64
C ASP A 108 8.67 10.97 18.24
N HIS A 109 8.38 10.85 16.93
CA HIS A 109 7.05 10.44 16.45
C HIS A 109 6.98 9.05 15.84
N ALA A 110 8.08 8.58 15.22
CA ALA A 110 8.03 7.37 14.40
C ALA A 110 9.00 6.27 14.86
N GLY A 111 9.95 6.60 15.74
CA GLY A 111 11.04 5.73 16.20
C GLY A 111 12.11 5.44 15.13
N ASN A 112 11.72 5.29 13.87
CA ASN A 112 12.63 5.07 12.75
C ASN A 112 12.12 5.69 11.44
N ARG A 113 13.02 5.74 10.46
CA ARG A 113 12.81 6.36 9.15
C ARG A 113 11.65 5.74 8.36
N ARG A 114 11.60 4.41 8.33
CA ARG A 114 10.63 3.63 7.57
C ARG A 114 9.21 3.84 8.11
N SER A 115 9.08 3.90 9.43
CA SER A 115 7.81 4.24 10.10
C SER A 115 7.36 5.66 9.77
N LEU A 116 8.28 6.64 9.75
CA LEU A 116 7.92 8.01 9.40
C LEU A 116 7.43 8.08 7.95
N GLU A 117 8.12 7.41 7.02
CA GLU A 117 7.69 7.35 5.62
C GLU A 117 6.28 6.79 5.45
N LEU A 118 5.94 5.71 6.18
CA LEU A 118 4.60 5.14 6.19
C LEU A 118 3.55 6.13 6.72
N MET A 119 3.84 6.80 7.84
CA MET A 119 2.93 7.78 8.43
C MET A 119 2.71 8.97 7.48
N MET A 120 3.77 9.46 6.83
CA MET A 120 3.73 10.59 5.90
C MET A 120 3.06 10.24 4.57
N ALA A 121 3.18 9.00 4.10
CA ALA A 121 2.48 8.54 2.89
C ALA A 121 0.94 8.64 3.03
N GLY A 122 0.41 8.56 4.25
CA GLY A 122 -1.02 8.79 4.54
C GLY A 122 -1.45 10.25 4.37
N LEU A 123 -0.53 11.21 4.57
CA LEU A 123 -0.77 12.65 4.47
C LEU A 123 -0.42 13.23 3.09
N ALA A 124 0.38 12.50 2.30
CA ALA A 124 0.79 12.93 0.97
C ALA A 124 -0.40 12.96 0.00
N ARG A 125 -0.52 14.05 -0.76
CA ARG A 125 -1.51 14.25 -1.84
C ARG A 125 -1.14 13.51 -3.12
N SER A 126 0.14 13.16 -3.28
CA SER A 126 0.69 12.50 -4.47
C SER A 126 1.63 11.36 -4.09
N GLY A 127 1.88 10.42 -5.02
CA GLY A 127 2.83 9.33 -4.82
C GLY A 127 2.38 8.23 -3.84
N ARG A 128 1.17 8.30 -3.26
CA ARG A 128 0.66 7.29 -2.32
C ARG A 128 0.61 5.88 -2.92
N ALA A 129 0.15 5.74 -4.16
CA ALA A 129 0.09 4.43 -4.83
C ALA A 129 1.48 3.82 -5.04
N GLU A 130 2.47 4.64 -5.41
CA GLU A 130 3.86 4.22 -5.59
C GLU A 130 4.54 3.90 -4.25
N ALA A 131 4.26 4.69 -3.21
CA ALA A 131 4.75 4.49 -1.86
C ALA A 131 4.18 3.22 -1.22
N ASP A 132 2.89 2.91 -1.45
CA ASP A 132 2.22 1.72 -0.94
C ASP A 132 2.67 0.43 -1.65
N LEU A 133 3.11 0.51 -2.91
CA LEU A 133 3.33 -0.67 -3.75
C LEU A 133 4.31 -1.70 -3.16
N PRO A 134 5.48 -1.32 -2.60
CA PRO A 134 6.37 -2.26 -1.90
C PRO A 134 5.69 -2.95 -0.72
N TYR A 135 4.93 -2.21 0.09
CA TYR A 135 4.22 -2.76 1.24
C TYR A 135 3.07 -3.68 0.83
N ARG A 136 2.36 -3.36 -0.27
CA ARG A 136 1.36 -4.26 -0.84
C ARG A 136 1.98 -5.55 -1.35
N LYS A 137 3.18 -5.48 -1.98
CA LYS A 137 3.93 -6.67 -2.40
C LYS A 137 4.38 -7.52 -1.21
N GLU A 138 4.93 -6.89 -0.17
CA GLU A 138 5.32 -7.59 1.08
C GLU A 138 4.12 -8.20 1.78
N GLY A 139 3.02 -7.45 1.91
CA GLY A 139 1.76 -7.90 2.49
C GLY A 139 1.16 -9.06 1.70
N PHE A 140 1.15 -9.00 0.37
CA PHE A 140 0.74 -10.11 -0.49
C PHE A 140 1.59 -11.35 -0.26
N ARG A 141 2.93 -11.23 -0.21
CA ARG A 141 3.82 -12.38 0.05
C ARG A 141 3.60 -12.98 1.44
N CYS A 142 3.47 -12.12 2.46
CA CYS A 142 3.21 -12.55 3.83
C CYS A 142 1.85 -13.27 3.94
N ALA A 143 0.79 -12.69 3.37
CA ALA A 143 -0.54 -13.30 3.34
C ALA A 143 -0.54 -14.62 2.56
N SER A 144 0.15 -14.68 1.40
CA SER A 144 0.29 -15.90 0.60
C SER A 144 0.93 -17.03 1.40
N HIS A 145 2.00 -16.72 2.14
CA HIS A 145 2.68 -17.70 2.99
C HIS A 145 1.82 -18.10 4.20
N THR A 146 1.22 -17.12 4.87
CA THR A 146 0.41 -17.30 6.08
C THR A 146 -0.87 -18.08 5.82
N TRP A 147 -1.54 -17.83 4.69
CA TRP A 147 -2.78 -18.51 4.30
C TRP A 147 -2.53 -19.74 3.42
N GLY A 148 -1.40 -19.80 2.72
CA GLY A 148 -1.06 -20.92 1.82
C GLY A 148 -1.84 -20.91 0.51
N ILE A 149 -2.41 -19.76 0.13
CA ILE A 149 -3.26 -19.55 -1.05
C ILE A 149 -2.80 -18.26 -1.74
N GLN A 150 -2.80 -18.27 -3.07
CA GLN A 150 -2.59 -17.08 -3.90
C GLN A 150 -3.72 -16.94 -4.92
N VAL A 151 -4.12 -15.70 -5.20
CA VAL A 151 -5.04 -15.38 -6.30
C VAL A 151 -4.46 -14.19 -7.04
N GLN A 152 -4.32 -14.29 -8.37
CA GLN A 152 -3.88 -13.14 -9.16
C GLN A 152 -4.98 -12.10 -9.27
N THR A 153 -6.22 -12.54 -9.49
CA THR A 153 -7.37 -11.63 -9.59
C THR A 153 -8.63 -12.26 -9.01
N HIS A 154 -9.26 -11.57 -8.08
CA HIS A 154 -10.56 -11.94 -7.52
C HIS A 154 -11.61 -10.96 -8.07
N ILE A 155 -12.50 -11.46 -8.91
CA ILE A 155 -13.60 -10.72 -9.52
C ILE A 155 -14.85 -10.99 -8.70
N ARG A 156 -15.57 -9.93 -8.31
CA ARG A 156 -16.87 -10.05 -7.65
C ARG A 156 -17.87 -9.16 -8.37
N THR A 157 -18.97 -9.77 -8.78
CA THR A 157 -20.07 -9.09 -9.45
C THR A 157 -21.36 -9.40 -8.73
N ALA A 158 -22.13 -8.37 -8.39
CA ALA A 158 -23.48 -8.48 -7.88
C ALA A 158 -24.43 -7.92 -8.93
N LEU A 159 -25.40 -8.73 -9.36
CA LEU A 159 -26.46 -8.35 -10.26
C LEU A 159 -27.74 -8.25 -9.44
N LEU A 160 -28.36 -7.09 -9.44
CA LEU A 160 -29.61 -6.83 -8.73
C LEU A 160 -30.73 -6.70 -9.76
N TYR A 161 -31.83 -7.39 -9.50
CA TYR A 161 -33.03 -7.36 -10.33
C TYR A 161 -34.27 -7.22 -9.45
N PRO A 162 -35.32 -6.49 -9.87
CA PRO A 162 -36.56 -6.38 -9.09
C PRO A 162 -37.09 -7.74 -8.66
N GLY A 163 -37.44 -7.87 -7.37
CA GLY A 163 -38.00 -9.10 -6.83
C GLY A 163 -39.40 -9.39 -7.36
N SER A 164 -39.89 -10.60 -7.09
CA SER A 164 -41.28 -10.98 -7.38
C SER A 164 -42.31 -10.33 -6.45
N ARG A 165 -41.84 -9.52 -5.48
CA ARG A 165 -42.62 -8.74 -4.51
C ARG A 165 -41.99 -7.36 -4.40
N ASP A 166 -42.82 -6.36 -4.09
CA ASP A 166 -42.40 -4.94 -4.03
C ASP A 166 -41.34 -4.65 -2.95
N ASP A 167 -41.22 -5.53 -1.95
CA ASP A 167 -40.27 -5.43 -0.83
C ASP A 167 -39.01 -6.29 -1.00
N CYS A 168 -38.83 -6.90 -2.18
CA CYS A 168 -37.77 -7.87 -2.43
C CYS A 168 -36.91 -7.48 -3.64
N VAL A 169 -35.66 -7.93 -3.61
CA VAL A 169 -34.72 -7.83 -4.74
C VAL A 169 -34.12 -9.21 -4.98
N HIS A 170 -34.08 -9.63 -6.24
CA HIS A 170 -33.30 -10.78 -6.67
C HIS A 170 -31.83 -10.37 -6.78
N ILE A 171 -30.94 -11.17 -6.19
CA ILE A 171 -29.50 -10.91 -6.23
C ILE A 171 -28.79 -12.14 -6.76
N ALA A 172 -28.04 -11.98 -7.85
CA ALA A 172 -27.11 -12.99 -8.34
C ALA A 172 -25.67 -12.52 -8.10
N HIS A 173 -24.90 -13.33 -7.37
CA HIS A 173 -23.48 -13.10 -7.14
C HIS A 173 -22.66 -14.00 -8.06
N VAL A 174 -21.79 -13.40 -8.87
CA VAL A 174 -20.79 -14.12 -9.66
C VAL A 174 -19.42 -13.80 -9.09
N HIS A 175 -18.71 -14.82 -8.62
CA HIS A 175 -17.34 -14.72 -8.13
C HIS A 175 -16.40 -15.44 -9.09
N GLY A 176 -15.33 -14.77 -9.51
CA GLY A 176 -14.27 -15.34 -10.35
C GLY A 176 -12.93 -15.28 -9.64
N TYR A 177 -12.20 -16.38 -9.64
CA TYR A 177 -10.84 -16.45 -9.07
C TYR A 177 -9.88 -16.85 -10.18
N TYR A 178 -9.19 -15.87 -10.74
CA TYR A 178 -8.22 -16.08 -11.80
C TYR A 178 -6.84 -16.41 -11.22
N ASN A 179 -6.24 -17.49 -11.71
CA ASN A 179 -4.93 -17.99 -11.28
C ASN A 179 -4.89 -18.22 -9.76
N LEU A 180 -5.93 -18.87 -9.24
CA LEU A 180 -6.03 -19.31 -7.85
C LEU A 180 -5.08 -20.49 -7.65
N ARG A 181 -4.09 -20.33 -6.77
CA ARG A 181 -3.07 -21.35 -6.51
C ARG A 181 -3.04 -21.74 -5.06
N ARG A 182 -2.81 -23.03 -4.86
CA ARG A 182 -2.49 -23.59 -3.55
C ARG A 182 -0.98 -23.58 -3.36
N VAL A 183 -0.50 -22.82 -2.39
CA VAL A 183 0.91 -22.75 -2.02
C VAL A 183 1.26 -23.82 -0.98
N ARG A 184 0.31 -24.14 -0.08
CA ARG A 184 0.45 -25.23 0.89
C ARG A 184 -0.58 -26.35 0.64
N PRO A 185 -0.17 -27.62 0.49
CA PRO A 185 -1.06 -28.72 0.09
C PRO A 185 -2.35 -28.83 0.92
N GLU A 186 -2.27 -28.60 2.21
CA GLU A 186 -3.35 -28.73 3.19
C GLU A 186 -4.29 -27.52 3.24
N ALA A 187 -3.98 -26.43 2.53
CA ALA A 187 -4.46 -25.08 2.86
C ALA A 187 -5.97 -24.93 3.14
N ARG A 188 -6.94 -25.28 2.31
CA ARG A 188 -8.38 -24.90 2.47
C ARG A 188 -8.64 -23.39 2.44
N TRP A 189 -9.62 -23.00 1.63
CA TRP A 189 -9.98 -21.61 1.47
C TRP A 189 -11.49 -21.42 1.38
N VAL A 190 -12.02 -20.45 2.11
CA VAL A 190 -13.41 -20.02 1.96
C VAL A 190 -13.47 -19.15 0.70
N LEU A 191 -14.00 -19.69 -0.39
CA LEU A 191 -14.19 -18.93 -1.63
C LEU A 191 -15.26 -17.86 -1.39
N ALA A 192 -16.42 -18.28 -0.91
CA ALA A 192 -17.52 -17.37 -0.57
C ALA A 192 -18.05 -17.68 0.83
N ARG A 193 -18.34 -16.61 1.58
CA ARG A 193 -19.12 -16.66 2.82
C ARG A 193 -20.41 -15.90 2.62
N ARG A 194 -21.53 -16.51 2.96
CA ARG A 194 -22.86 -15.91 2.91
C ARG A 194 -23.45 -15.91 4.31
N TYR A 195 -23.89 -14.76 4.78
CA TYR A 195 -24.63 -14.60 6.02
C TYR A 195 -25.76 -13.60 5.76
N MET A 196 -26.81 -13.67 6.56
CA MET A 196 -27.95 -12.76 6.46
C MET A 196 -28.36 -12.33 7.85
N MET A 197 -28.69 -11.06 7.99
CA MET A 197 -29.10 -10.48 9.26
C MET A 197 -30.37 -9.67 9.03
N THR A 198 -31.24 -9.65 10.02
CA THR A 198 -32.36 -8.71 10.10
C THR A 198 -31.87 -7.31 10.45
N GLU A 199 -32.75 -6.32 10.34
CA GLU A 199 -32.43 -4.91 10.64
C GLU A 199 -31.97 -4.68 12.09
N ASP A 200 -32.51 -5.45 13.04
CA ASP A 200 -32.12 -5.45 14.45
C ASP A 200 -30.80 -6.21 14.73
N GLY A 201 -30.14 -6.70 13.68
CA GLY A 201 -28.88 -7.43 13.77
C GLY A 201 -29.03 -8.89 14.18
N ALA A 202 -30.25 -9.42 14.31
CA ALA A 202 -30.43 -10.84 14.57
C ALA A 202 -30.07 -11.68 13.33
N ALA A 203 -29.56 -12.89 13.59
CA ALA A 203 -29.22 -13.83 12.54
C ALA A 203 -30.48 -14.29 11.80
N HIS A 204 -30.51 -14.14 10.46
CA HIS A 204 -31.59 -14.65 9.62
C HIS A 204 -31.14 -15.90 8.85
N ARG A 205 -32.07 -16.78 8.48
CA ARG A 205 -31.77 -17.95 7.63
C ARG A 205 -31.21 -17.50 6.29
N VAL A 206 -29.98 -17.92 5.96
CA VAL A 206 -29.34 -17.65 4.68
C VAL A 206 -30.03 -18.46 3.57
N PRO A 207 -30.51 -17.83 2.49
CA PRO A 207 -31.05 -18.55 1.34
C PRO A 207 -30.00 -19.47 0.71
N VAL A 208 -30.43 -20.65 0.26
CA VAL A 208 -29.56 -21.53 -0.52
C VAL A 208 -29.33 -20.87 -1.87
N SER A 209 -28.06 -20.70 -2.27
CA SER A 209 -27.77 -20.19 -3.61
C SER A 209 -28.11 -21.26 -4.64
N GLU A 210 -28.95 -20.86 -5.58
CA GLU A 210 -29.36 -21.65 -6.75
C GLU A 210 -28.52 -21.24 -7.96
N PRO A 211 -28.31 -22.15 -8.93
CA PRO A 211 -27.60 -21.81 -10.14
C PRO A 211 -28.41 -20.85 -11.01
N ILE A 212 -27.73 -19.90 -11.67
CA ILE A 212 -28.35 -18.92 -12.57
C ILE A 212 -29.07 -19.61 -13.73
N ALA A 213 -28.54 -20.75 -14.17
CA ALA A 213 -29.18 -21.65 -15.12
C ALA A 213 -28.92 -23.11 -14.71
N PRO A 214 -29.85 -24.05 -14.93
CA PRO A 214 -29.74 -25.43 -14.45
C PRO A 214 -28.44 -26.16 -14.84
N GLU A 215 -27.93 -25.89 -16.04
CA GLU A 215 -26.68 -26.44 -16.58
C GLU A 215 -25.42 -25.99 -15.83
N PHE A 216 -25.51 -24.94 -15.00
CA PHE A 216 -24.43 -24.45 -14.16
C PHE A 216 -24.39 -25.11 -12.79
N ALA A 217 -25.12 -26.19 -12.55
CA ALA A 217 -24.98 -26.99 -11.33
C ALA A 217 -23.84 -28.02 -11.44
N LEU A 218 -23.02 -28.13 -10.40
CA LEU A 218 -22.21 -29.33 -10.15
C LEU A 218 -23.11 -30.46 -9.61
N GLU A 219 -22.60 -31.70 -9.64
CA GLU A 219 -23.31 -32.88 -9.10
C GLU A 219 -23.65 -32.72 -7.61
N ASN A 220 -22.83 -31.97 -6.86
CA ASN A 220 -23.07 -31.66 -5.46
C ASN A 220 -24.03 -30.47 -5.23
N GLY A 221 -24.65 -29.96 -6.30
CA GLY A 221 -25.58 -28.83 -6.26
C GLY A 221 -24.93 -27.45 -6.12
N PHE A 222 -23.59 -27.35 -6.16
CA PHE A 222 -22.90 -26.07 -6.12
C PHE A 222 -23.01 -25.35 -7.49
N PRO A 223 -23.44 -24.07 -7.52
CA PRO A 223 -23.46 -23.28 -8.75
C PRO A 223 -22.04 -22.96 -9.26
N LEU A 224 -21.70 -23.44 -10.45
CA LEU A 224 -20.44 -23.17 -11.12
C LEU A 224 -20.67 -22.87 -12.61
N LEU A 225 -20.18 -21.72 -13.07
CA LEU A 225 -20.17 -21.37 -14.49
C LEU A 225 -19.07 -22.17 -15.22
N ARG A 226 -19.33 -23.47 -15.44
CA ARG A 226 -18.35 -24.44 -15.97
C ARG A 226 -17.55 -23.96 -17.19
N PRO A 227 -18.15 -23.29 -18.21
CA PRO A 227 -17.39 -22.82 -19.38
C PRO A 227 -16.27 -21.82 -19.06
N PHE A 228 -16.30 -21.19 -17.89
CA PHE A 228 -15.31 -20.21 -17.43
C PHE A 228 -14.39 -20.74 -16.32
N CYS A 229 -14.45 -22.05 -16.03
CA CYS A 229 -13.69 -22.70 -14.97
C CYS A 229 -12.59 -23.60 -15.53
N SER A 230 -11.62 -23.95 -14.69
CA SER A 230 -10.60 -24.95 -15.03
C SER A 230 -11.23 -26.32 -15.24
N ASP A 231 -10.55 -27.16 -16.05
CA ASP A 231 -10.86 -28.58 -16.20
C ASP A 231 -9.66 -29.40 -15.68
N PRO A 232 -9.81 -30.20 -14.61
CA PRO A 232 -11.04 -30.43 -13.84
C PRO A 232 -11.46 -29.20 -12.99
N PRO A 233 -12.76 -29.08 -12.66
CA PRO A 233 -13.24 -28.02 -11.77
C PRO A 233 -12.70 -28.22 -10.33
N PRO A 234 -12.55 -27.14 -9.56
CA PRO A 234 -12.15 -27.23 -8.16
C PRO A 234 -13.16 -28.00 -7.32
N ASP A 235 -12.68 -28.76 -6.32
CA ASP A 235 -13.55 -29.43 -5.35
C ASP A 235 -14.02 -28.45 -4.28
N ILE A 236 -15.27 -28.01 -4.42
CA ILE A 236 -15.92 -27.03 -3.55
C ILE A 236 -16.99 -27.74 -2.72
N GLN A 237 -16.93 -27.53 -1.41
CA GLN A 237 -17.93 -28.05 -0.47
C GLN A 237 -18.61 -26.90 0.25
N ARG A 238 -19.93 -27.01 0.39
CA ARG A 238 -20.72 -26.11 1.21
C ARG A 238 -20.75 -26.62 2.64
N VAL A 239 -20.27 -25.83 3.59
CA VAL A 239 -20.20 -26.18 5.01
C VAL A 239 -20.78 -25.07 5.90
N PRO A 240 -21.28 -25.39 7.10
CA PRO A 240 -21.62 -24.37 8.09
C PRO A 240 -20.39 -23.51 8.43
N GLY A 241 -20.57 -22.19 8.36
CA GLY A 241 -19.58 -21.20 8.80
C GLY A 241 -19.85 -20.70 10.22
N PRO A 242 -19.06 -19.72 10.71
CA PRO A 242 -19.28 -19.09 12.01
C PRO A 242 -20.66 -18.42 12.10
N GLY A 243 -21.36 -18.59 13.23
CA GLY A 243 -22.71 -18.03 13.42
C GLY A 243 -23.75 -18.73 12.54
N ASN A 244 -24.49 -17.95 11.75
CA ASN A 244 -25.46 -18.47 10.76
C ASN A 244 -24.89 -18.48 9.33
N ALA A 245 -23.59 -18.28 9.17
CA ALA A 245 -22.97 -18.21 7.86
C ALA A 245 -22.94 -19.57 7.17
N ILE A 246 -22.94 -19.54 5.84
CA ILE A 246 -22.67 -20.68 4.97
C ILE A 246 -21.38 -20.38 4.21
N ASP A 247 -20.41 -21.27 4.32
CA ASP A 247 -19.13 -21.17 3.64
C ASP A 247 -19.07 -22.14 2.47
N ASP A 248 -18.67 -21.63 1.32
CA ASP A 248 -18.33 -22.42 0.14
C ASP A 248 -16.79 -22.56 0.12
N VAL A 249 -16.31 -23.75 0.51
CA VAL A 249 -14.90 -24.02 0.82
C VAL A 249 -14.26 -24.84 -0.27
N TRP A 250 -13.14 -24.36 -0.80
CA TRP A 250 -12.25 -25.14 -1.65
C TRP A 250 -11.42 -26.10 -0.80
N THR A 251 -11.76 -27.39 -0.85
CA THR A 251 -11.22 -28.39 0.08
C THR A 251 -9.97 -29.09 -0.45
N LYS A 252 -9.97 -29.51 -1.72
CA LYS A 252 -8.89 -30.27 -2.37
C LYS A 252 -8.86 -30.03 -3.89
N GLY A 253 -7.87 -30.64 -4.56
CA GLY A 253 -7.64 -30.50 -6.00
C GLY A 253 -6.61 -29.43 -6.34
N ALA A 254 -5.93 -29.61 -7.47
CA ALA A 254 -5.07 -28.57 -8.03
C ALA A 254 -5.96 -27.44 -8.57
N VAL A 255 -5.56 -26.20 -8.37
CA VAL A 255 -6.05 -25.08 -9.18
C VAL A 255 -4.80 -24.38 -9.70
N GLY A 256 -4.78 -24.21 -11.03
CA GLY A 256 -3.67 -23.70 -11.83
C GLY A 256 -3.93 -22.27 -12.28
#